data_AF-A0A2W6BI05-F1
#
_entry.id   AF-A0A2W6BI05-F1
#
_cell.length_a   1.000
_cell.length_b   1.000
_cell.length_c   1.000
_cell.angle_alpha   90.00
_cell.angle_beta   90.00
_cell.angle_gamma   90.00
#
_symmetry.space_group_name_H-M   'P 1'
#
loop_
_entity.id
_entity.type
_entity.pdbx_description
1 polymer ?
#
loop_
_entity_poly.entity_id
_entity_poly.type
_entity_poly.pdbx_seq_one_letter_code
_entity_poly.pdbx_strand_id
1 'polypeptide(L)'
;MIAGVKLDEQSAGARADEAGSRRARREKRRLEAFSDGVFAIAVTLLVLEIKVPVLADLPAGSLGLALLRQWPSYFAYLLSFSVILIMWVNHHVLVDLVRDVDHAFLYLNGLLLMAITLLPFPTALLAQYAEDPKNGHLAAAVYCGLCVFIALFFNAIWWYAASRGRLLHEAVSAAGTGVTRRYMFGPLFYLLALAVSFVSVPGALLICAALAVFFAWPYRPAAAQS
;
A
#
# COMPACT_ATOMS: atom_id res chain seq x y z
N MET A 1 -55.14 -20.61 0.48
CA MET A 1 -54.71 -19.64 1.51
C MET A 1 -53.30 -19.95 2.02
N ILE A 2 -52.97 -21.18 2.43
CA ILE A 2 -51.65 -21.57 2.96
C ILE A 2 -50.50 -21.44 1.93
N ALA A 3 -50.75 -21.71 0.65
CA ALA A 3 -49.73 -21.57 -0.39
C ALA A 3 -49.32 -20.11 -0.69
N GLY A 4 -50.23 -19.13 -0.49
CA GLY A 4 -49.93 -17.71 -0.71
C GLY A 4 -49.02 -17.12 0.37
N VAL A 5 -49.24 -17.51 1.63
CA VAL A 5 -48.41 -17.08 2.77
C VAL A 5 -46.95 -17.54 2.63
N LYS A 6 -46.74 -18.76 2.11
CA LYS A 6 -45.40 -19.33 1.92
C LYS A 6 -44.61 -18.64 0.80
N LEU A 7 -45.29 -18.17 -0.24
CA LEU A 7 -44.69 -17.38 -1.33
C LEU A 7 -44.31 -15.98 -0.85
N ASP A 8 -45.15 -15.35 -0.03
CA ASP A 8 -44.87 -14.04 0.56
C ASP A 8 -43.67 -14.09 1.51
N GLU A 9 -43.56 -15.11 2.38
CA GLU A 9 -42.41 -15.30 3.27
C GLU A 9 -41.10 -15.55 2.51
N GLN A 10 -41.12 -16.38 1.46
CA GLN A 10 -39.95 -16.61 0.61
C GLN A 10 -39.53 -15.35 -0.14
N SER A 11 -40.49 -14.57 -0.63
CA SER A 11 -40.22 -13.29 -1.30
C SER A 11 -39.66 -12.23 -0.33
N ALA A 12 -40.13 -12.22 0.92
CA ALA A 12 -39.66 -11.32 1.96
C ALA A 12 -38.23 -11.67 2.39
N GLY A 13 -37.91 -12.96 2.55
CA GLY A 13 -36.55 -13.43 2.82
C GLY A 13 -35.56 -13.07 1.71
N ALA A 14 -35.93 -13.32 0.45
CA ALA A 14 -35.09 -12.96 -0.70
C ALA A 14 -34.82 -11.44 -0.80
N ARG A 15 -35.84 -10.60 -0.51
CA ARG A 15 -35.67 -9.13 -0.48
C ARG A 15 -34.77 -8.66 0.66
N ALA A 16 -34.85 -9.30 1.82
CA ALA A 16 -34.00 -8.98 2.97
C ALA A 16 -32.52 -9.33 2.68
N ASP A 17 -32.25 -10.49 2.10
CA ASP A 17 -30.90 -10.92 1.70
C ASP A 17 -30.31 -10.00 0.61
N GLU A 18 -31.12 -9.61 -0.38
CA GLU A 18 -30.71 -8.63 -1.38
C GLU A 18 -30.38 -7.26 -0.77
N ALA A 19 -31.19 -6.78 0.17
CA ALA A 19 -30.96 -5.50 0.83
C ALA A 19 -29.67 -5.53 1.67
N GLY A 20 -29.43 -6.62 2.40
CA GLY A 20 -28.18 -6.84 3.14
C GLY A 20 -26.95 -6.85 2.22
N SER A 21 -27.03 -7.60 1.12
CA SER A 21 -25.94 -7.68 0.12
C SER A 21 -25.67 -6.34 -0.56
N ARG A 22 -26.71 -5.55 -0.87
CA ARG A 22 -26.57 -4.19 -1.41
C ARG A 22 -25.90 -3.24 -0.42
N ARG A 23 -26.24 -3.33 0.87
CA ARG A 23 -25.63 -2.52 1.93
C ARG A 23 -24.14 -2.82 2.08
N ALA A 24 -23.76 -4.10 2.15
CA ALA A 24 -22.36 -4.50 2.28
C ALA A 24 -21.51 -4.04 1.09
N ARG A 25 -22.02 -4.20 -0.15
CA ARG A 25 -21.36 -3.66 -1.36
C ARG A 25 -21.18 -2.14 -1.31
N ARG A 26 -22.17 -1.40 -0.78
CA ARG A 26 -22.08 0.06 -0.63
C ARG A 26 -21.03 0.46 0.40
N GLU A 27 -20.95 -0.25 1.52
CA GLU A 27 -19.96 -0.01 2.57
C GLU A 27 -18.54 -0.28 2.05
N LYS A 28 -18.34 -1.39 1.33
CA LYS A 28 -17.08 -1.72 0.64
C LYS A 28 -16.65 -0.62 -0.34
N ARG A 29 -17.55 -0.20 -1.25
CA ARG A 29 -17.27 0.88 -2.22
C ARG A 29 -16.90 2.22 -1.57
N ARG A 30 -17.50 2.53 -0.42
CA ARG A 30 -17.15 3.76 0.32
C ARG A 30 -15.75 3.67 0.93
N LEU A 31 -15.35 2.49 1.41
CA LEU A 31 -13.99 2.25 1.88
C LEU A 31 -12.98 2.38 0.74
N GLU A 32 -13.25 1.78 -0.42
CA GLU A 32 -12.39 1.91 -1.62
C GLU A 32 -12.22 3.38 -2.01
N ALA A 33 -13.32 4.11 -2.17
CA ALA A 33 -13.27 5.52 -2.56
C ALA A 33 -12.52 6.40 -1.55
N PHE A 34 -12.65 6.11 -0.25
CA PHE A 34 -11.89 6.81 0.79
C PHE A 34 -10.39 6.48 0.69
N SER A 35 -10.03 5.21 0.56
CA SER A 35 -8.65 4.77 0.39
C SER A 35 -8.02 5.40 -0.86
N ASP A 36 -8.70 5.38 -2.00
CA ASP A 36 -8.23 5.98 -3.26
C ASP A 36 -7.93 7.47 -3.11
N GLY A 37 -8.81 8.20 -2.42
CA GLY A 37 -8.60 9.62 -2.11
C GLY A 37 -7.33 9.84 -1.28
N VAL A 38 -7.10 9.00 -0.26
CA VAL A 38 -5.90 9.09 0.59
C VAL A 38 -4.64 8.74 -0.19
N PHE A 39 -4.65 7.68 -1.01
CA PHE A 39 -3.53 7.32 -1.87
C PHE A 39 -3.20 8.43 -2.86
N ALA A 40 -4.20 9.02 -3.53
CA ALA A 40 -4.01 10.11 -4.47
C ALA A 40 -3.35 11.33 -3.81
N ILE A 41 -3.83 11.73 -2.62
CA ILE A 41 -3.22 12.82 -1.85
C ILE A 41 -1.77 12.47 -1.48
N ALA A 42 -1.51 11.29 -0.94
CA ALA A 42 -0.16 10.88 -0.55
C ALA A 42 0.84 10.91 -1.71
N VAL A 43 0.44 10.40 -2.89
CA VAL A 43 1.27 10.43 -4.10
C VAL A 43 1.54 11.87 -4.55
N THR A 44 0.53 12.74 -4.55
CA THR A 44 0.70 14.13 -4.97
C THR A 44 1.54 14.96 -4.00
N LEU A 45 1.49 14.68 -2.70
CA LEU A 45 2.34 15.36 -1.71
C LEU A 45 3.83 15.08 -1.90
N LEU A 46 4.21 13.93 -2.46
CA LEU A 46 5.62 13.63 -2.74
C LEU A 46 6.29 14.66 -3.64
N VAL A 47 5.56 15.27 -4.58
CA VAL A 47 6.14 16.27 -5.50
C VAL A 47 6.62 17.51 -4.75
N LEU A 48 6.00 17.81 -3.60
CA LEU A 48 6.36 18.97 -2.78
C LEU A 48 7.74 18.80 -2.14
N GLU A 49 8.28 17.58 -2.08
CA GLU A 49 9.61 17.30 -1.54
C GLU A 49 10.74 17.53 -2.55
N ILE A 50 10.41 17.71 -3.83
CA ILE A 50 11.36 18.23 -4.82
C ILE A 50 11.39 19.76 -4.69
N LYS A 51 12.31 20.28 -3.87
CA LYS A 51 12.47 21.73 -3.64
C LYS A 51 13.21 22.39 -4.81
N VAL A 52 12.90 23.63 -5.13
CA VAL A 52 13.71 24.40 -6.09
C VAL A 52 15.04 24.79 -5.43
N PRO A 53 16.20 24.61 -6.09
CA PRO A 53 17.50 24.95 -5.50
C PRO A 53 17.61 26.46 -5.26
N VAL A 54 18.07 26.83 -4.06
CA VAL A 54 18.34 28.22 -3.69
C VAL A 54 19.71 28.62 -4.26
N LEU A 55 19.72 29.59 -5.17
CA LEU A 55 20.95 30.02 -5.87
C LEU A 55 21.69 31.17 -5.17
N ALA A 56 21.21 31.64 -4.01
CA ALA A 56 21.72 32.85 -3.34
C ALA A 56 23.23 32.81 -3.07
N ASP A 57 23.78 31.62 -2.84
CA ASP A 57 25.21 31.41 -2.52
C ASP A 57 26.02 30.83 -3.68
N LEU A 58 25.45 30.75 -4.89
CA LEU A 58 26.09 30.11 -6.03
C LEU A 58 26.51 31.11 -7.12
N PRO A 59 27.60 30.85 -7.86
CA PRO A 59 28.01 31.68 -8.99
C PRO A 59 26.92 31.83 -10.05
N ALA A 60 26.92 32.95 -10.78
CA ALA A 60 26.04 33.15 -11.93
C ALA A 60 26.22 31.99 -12.95
N GLY A 61 25.10 31.44 -13.45
CA GLY A 61 25.11 30.29 -14.37
C GLY A 61 25.19 28.90 -13.71
N SER A 62 25.15 28.82 -12.38
CA SER A 62 25.23 27.56 -11.62
C SER A 62 23.95 26.71 -11.58
N LEU A 63 22.83 27.21 -12.11
CA LEU A 63 21.52 26.53 -12.05
C LEU A 63 21.58 25.08 -12.58
N GLY A 64 22.25 24.85 -13.71
CA GLY A 64 22.37 23.50 -14.29
C GLY A 64 23.08 22.52 -13.36
N LEU A 65 24.17 22.94 -12.71
CA LEU A 65 24.90 22.13 -11.74
C LEU A 65 24.07 21.90 -10.46
N ALA A 66 23.34 22.92 -9.99
CA ALA A 66 22.47 22.80 -8.82
C ALA A 66 21.35 21.77 -9.05
N LEU A 67 20.71 21.81 -10.23
CA LEU A 67 19.69 20.84 -10.61
C LEU A 67 20.24 19.42 -10.73
N LEU A 68 21.46 19.25 -11.26
CA LEU A 68 22.11 17.94 -11.34
C LEU A 68 22.48 17.37 -9.96
N ARG A 69 22.93 18.23 -9.02
CA ARG A 69 23.24 17.81 -7.64
C ARG A 69 22.01 17.38 -6.84
N GLN A 70 20.81 17.74 -7.30
CA GLN A 70 19.55 17.37 -6.67
C GLN A 70 19.06 15.95 -7.07
N TRP A 71 19.87 15.20 -7.81
CA TRP A 71 19.55 13.83 -8.20
C TRP A 71 19.03 12.91 -7.06
N PRO A 72 19.47 13.01 -5.79
CA PRO A 72 18.93 12.16 -4.72
C PRO A 72 17.47 12.46 -4.44
N SER A 73 17.02 13.71 -4.59
CA SER A 73 15.62 14.10 -4.42
C SER A 73 14.75 13.50 -5.53
N TYR A 74 15.22 13.52 -6.78
CA TYR A 74 14.48 12.91 -7.90
C TYR A 74 14.38 11.39 -7.74
N PHE A 75 15.47 10.75 -7.30
CA PHE A 75 15.49 9.32 -7.03
C PHE A 75 14.56 8.94 -5.89
N ALA A 76 14.63 9.64 -4.75
CA ALA A 76 13.75 9.42 -3.60
C ALA A 76 12.28 9.60 -4.00
N TYR A 77 11.95 10.68 -4.73
CA TYR A 77 10.61 10.89 -5.27
C TYR A 77 10.14 9.72 -6.14
N LEU A 78 10.94 9.31 -7.13
CA LEU A 78 10.55 8.25 -8.08
C LEU A 78 10.37 6.91 -7.37
N LEU A 79 11.26 6.58 -6.44
CA LEU A 79 11.18 5.38 -5.63
C LEU A 79 9.89 5.38 -4.81
N SER A 80 9.62 6.45 -4.06
CA SER A 80 8.46 6.54 -3.18
C SER A 80 7.14 6.64 -3.93
N PHE A 81 7.11 7.35 -5.07
CA PHE A 81 5.96 7.37 -5.97
C PHE A 81 5.62 5.95 -6.42
N SER A 82 6.63 5.20 -6.89
CA SER A 82 6.46 3.82 -7.33
C SER A 82 5.95 2.94 -6.19
N VAL A 83 6.56 3.06 -5.01
CA VAL A 83 6.15 2.30 -3.81
C VAL A 83 4.69 2.56 -3.45
N ILE A 84 4.24 3.82 -3.39
CA ILE A 84 2.84 4.14 -3.06
C ILE A 84 1.90 3.63 -4.16
N LEU A 85 2.25 3.79 -5.44
CA LEU A 85 1.43 3.29 -6.55
C LEU A 85 1.25 1.77 -6.47
N ILE A 86 2.31 1.03 -6.15
CA ILE A 86 2.26 -0.43 -6.00
C ILE A 86 1.48 -0.83 -4.74
N MET A 87 1.60 -0.07 -3.65
CA MET A 87 0.76 -0.27 -2.46
C MET A 87 -0.73 -0.07 -2.78
N TRP A 88 -1.07 0.93 -3.60
CA TRP A 88 -2.43 1.16 -4.07
C TRP A 88 -2.94 -0.01 -4.93
N VAL A 89 -2.14 -0.52 -5.87
CA VAL A 89 -2.50 -1.72 -6.66
C VAL A 89 -2.72 -2.93 -5.75
N ASN A 90 -1.83 -3.17 -4.79
CA ASN A 90 -1.97 -4.28 -3.85
C ASN A 90 -3.17 -4.10 -2.90
N HIS A 91 -3.53 -2.86 -2.57
CA HIS A 91 -4.72 -2.53 -1.79
C HIS A 91 -5.99 -2.85 -2.57
N HIS A 92 -6.07 -2.47 -3.85
CA HIS A 92 -7.19 -2.88 -4.71
C HIS A 92 -7.33 -4.39 -4.80
N VAL A 93 -6.24 -5.12 -5.06
CA VAL A 93 -6.26 -6.59 -5.07
C VAL A 93 -6.76 -7.15 -3.74
N LEU A 94 -6.30 -6.60 -2.61
CA LEU A 94 -6.72 -7.05 -1.29
C LEU A 94 -8.22 -6.83 -1.06
N VAL A 95 -8.72 -5.62 -1.37
CA VAL A 95 -10.13 -5.28 -1.16
C VAL A 95 -11.03 -6.04 -2.13
N ASP A 96 -10.59 -6.31 -3.36
CA ASP A 96 -11.32 -7.14 -4.33
C ASP A 96 -11.57 -8.56 -3.81
N LEU A 97 -10.60 -9.14 -3.08
CA LEU A 97 -10.72 -10.47 -2.47
C LEU A 97 -11.72 -10.49 -1.30
N VAL A 98 -12.01 -9.33 -0.70
CA VAL A 98 -12.90 -9.17 0.45
C VAL A 98 -14.35 -8.99 -0.02
N ARG A 99 -15.24 -9.88 0.43
CA ARG A 99 -16.68 -9.85 0.14
C ARG A 99 -17.42 -8.78 0.94
N ASP A 100 -17.23 -8.79 2.25
CA ASP A 100 -17.91 -7.92 3.22
C ASP A 100 -16.88 -7.22 4.11
N VAL A 101 -17.18 -6.01 4.60
CA VAL A 101 -16.32 -5.24 5.50
C VAL A 101 -17.00 -5.07 6.85
N ASP A 102 -16.25 -5.26 7.94
CA ASP A 102 -16.72 -5.02 9.29
C ASP A 102 -15.90 -3.91 9.99
N HIS A 103 -16.32 -3.53 11.19
CA HIS A 103 -15.73 -2.39 11.91
C HIS A 103 -14.23 -2.59 12.17
N ALA A 104 -13.78 -3.81 12.50
CA ALA A 104 -12.37 -4.07 12.75
C ALA A 104 -11.53 -3.97 11.47
N PHE A 105 -12.06 -4.45 10.34
CA PHE A 105 -11.44 -4.26 9.04
C PHE A 105 -11.30 -2.77 8.70
N LEU A 106 -12.32 -1.96 8.97
CA LEU A 106 -12.27 -0.51 8.76
C LEU A 106 -11.14 0.16 9.55
N TYR A 107 -10.95 -0.20 10.83
CA TYR A 107 -9.86 0.34 11.65
C TYR A 107 -8.49 -0.11 11.17
N LEU A 108 -8.31 -1.39 10.80
CA LEU A 108 -7.06 -1.89 10.24
C LEU A 108 -6.71 -1.19 8.92
N ASN A 109 -7.70 -0.97 8.06
CA ASN A 109 -7.54 -0.17 6.84
C ASN A 109 -7.16 1.28 7.17
N GLY A 110 -7.79 1.90 8.17
CA GLY A 110 -7.44 3.25 8.61
C GLY A 110 -6.00 3.37 9.10
N LEU A 111 -5.50 2.38 9.86
CA LEU A 111 -4.11 2.34 10.32
C LEU A 111 -3.11 2.15 9.17
N LEU A 112 -3.45 1.32 8.19
CA LEU A 112 -2.69 1.17 6.95
C LEU A 112 -2.59 2.52 6.21
N LEU A 113 -3.72 3.19 6.01
CA LEU A 113 -3.78 4.48 5.33
C LEU A 113 -2.99 5.56 6.08
N MET A 114 -3.08 5.60 7.40
CA MET A 114 -2.26 6.49 8.23
C MET A 114 -0.76 6.27 7.97
N ALA A 115 -0.30 5.01 7.96
CA ALA A 115 1.10 4.71 7.67
C ALA A 115 1.52 5.14 6.26
N ILE A 116 0.65 4.99 5.25
CA ILE A 116 0.92 5.46 3.88
C ILE A 116 1.03 6.99 3.83
N THR A 117 0.16 7.72 4.53
CA THR A 117 0.23 9.20 4.57
C THR A 117 1.51 9.73 5.21
N LEU A 118 2.23 8.91 5.96
CA LEU A 118 3.53 9.28 6.55
C LEU A 118 4.69 9.14 5.55
N LEU A 119 4.54 8.45 4.40
CA LEU A 119 5.65 8.21 3.47
C LEU A 119 6.34 9.47 2.91
N PRO A 120 5.66 10.61 2.69
CA PRO A 120 6.35 11.84 2.27
C PRO A 120 7.47 12.27 3.22
N PHE A 121 7.31 12.06 4.53
CA PHE A 121 8.33 12.47 5.52
C PHE A 121 9.65 11.68 5.39
N PRO A 122 9.67 10.33 5.42
CA PRO A 122 10.92 9.59 5.20
C PRO A 122 11.48 9.75 3.79
N THR A 123 10.64 10.06 2.80
CA THR A 123 11.09 10.38 1.43
C THR A 123 11.92 11.66 1.41
N ALA A 124 11.44 12.72 2.07
CA ALA A 124 12.17 13.96 2.23
C ALA A 124 13.49 13.75 3.01
N LEU A 125 13.44 12.92 4.05
CA LEU A 125 14.62 12.58 4.84
C LEU A 125 15.70 11.87 4.00
N LEU A 126 15.30 10.91 3.16
CA LEU A 126 16.20 10.28 2.18
C LEU A 126 16.73 11.29 1.17
N ALA A 127 15.86 12.13 0.59
CA ALA A 127 16.25 13.13 -0.38
C ALA A 127 17.33 14.09 0.15
N GLN A 128 17.31 14.39 1.45
CA GLN A 128 18.24 15.30 2.10
C GLN A 128 19.54 14.61 2.59
N TYR A 129 19.44 13.38 3.11
CA TYR A 129 20.55 12.76 3.85
C TYR A 129 21.11 11.49 3.20
N ALA A 130 20.58 11.01 2.06
CA ALA A 130 21.05 9.75 1.45
C ALA A 130 22.56 9.75 1.12
N GLU A 131 23.13 10.90 0.78
CA GLU A 131 24.57 11.06 0.51
C GLU A 131 25.38 11.46 1.77
N ASP A 132 24.73 11.74 2.91
CA ASP A 132 25.40 12.12 4.15
C ASP A 132 25.99 10.87 4.84
N PRO A 133 27.33 10.79 5.03
CA PRO A 133 27.98 9.62 5.65
C PRO A 133 27.54 9.34 7.10
N LYS A 134 27.06 10.36 7.82
CA LYS A 134 26.66 10.23 9.23
C LYS A 134 25.17 9.94 9.37
N ASN A 135 24.35 10.58 8.55
CA ASN A 135 22.90 10.57 8.72
C ASN A 135 22.16 9.67 7.70
N GLY A 136 22.80 9.28 6.60
CA GLY A 136 22.16 8.51 5.53
C GLY A 136 21.62 7.15 5.99
N HIS A 137 22.34 6.47 6.88
CA HIS A 137 21.91 5.20 7.45
C HIS A 137 20.61 5.34 8.25
N LEU A 138 20.49 6.38 9.08
CA LEU A 138 19.28 6.65 9.84
C LEU A 138 18.11 7.02 8.92
N ALA A 139 18.37 7.86 7.91
CA ALA A 139 17.35 8.24 6.92
C ALA A 139 16.79 7.00 6.18
N ALA A 140 17.68 6.11 5.74
CA ALA A 140 17.30 4.85 5.10
C ALA A 140 16.57 3.91 6.06
N ALA A 141 17.00 3.82 7.32
CA ALA A 141 16.34 3.00 8.34
C ALA A 141 14.92 3.49 8.64
N VAL A 142 14.70 4.81 8.75
CA VAL A 142 13.36 5.40 8.95
C VAL A 142 12.45 5.07 7.77
N TYR A 143 12.95 5.19 6.54
CA TYR A 143 12.21 4.84 5.33
C TYR A 143 11.84 3.35 5.27
N CYS A 144 12.83 2.47 5.45
CA CYS A 144 12.63 1.02 5.42
C CYS A 144 11.73 0.57 6.57
N GLY A 145 11.89 1.16 7.76
CA GLY A 145 11.06 0.87 8.94
C GLY A 145 9.59 1.20 8.72
N LEU A 146 9.29 2.33 8.06
CA LEU A 146 7.91 2.63 7.67
C LEU A 146 7.37 1.63 6.64
N CYS A 147 8.19 1.21 5.67
CA CYS A 147 7.79 0.18 4.70
C CYS A 147 7.51 -1.17 5.39
N VAL A 148 8.30 -1.56 6.40
CA VAL A 148 8.02 -2.74 7.25
C VAL A 148 6.67 -2.58 7.93
N PHE A 149 6.41 -1.43 8.55
CA PHE A 149 5.16 -1.17 9.27
C PHE A 149 3.94 -1.27 8.35
N ILE A 150 4.03 -0.70 7.14
CA ILE A 150 2.99 -0.82 6.11
C ILE A 150 2.79 -2.29 5.72
N ALA A 151 3.88 -3.05 5.48
CA ALA A 151 3.80 -4.46 5.12
C ALA A 151 3.17 -5.31 6.24
N LEU A 152 3.41 -4.98 7.50
CA LEU A 152 2.77 -5.61 8.66
C LEU A 152 1.26 -5.33 8.69
N PHE A 153 0.81 -4.12 8.37
CA PHE A 153 -0.63 -3.83 8.28
C PHE A 153 -1.31 -4.57 7.13
N PHE A 154 -0.69 -4.64 5.96
CA PHE A 154 -1.20 -5.48 4.86
C PHE A 154 -1.36 -6.95 5.31
N ASN A 155 -0.38 -7.49 6.03
CA ASN A 155 -0.47 -8.84 6.59
C ASN A 155 -1.58 -8.94 7.64
N ALA A 156 -1.69 -7.99 8.56
CA ALA A 156 -2.71 -7.99 9.60
C ALA A 156 -4.13 -8.00 8.99
N ILE A 157 -4.36 -7.19 7.95
CA ILE A 157 -5.62 -7.18 7.21
C ILE A 157 -5.87 -8.53 6.53
N TRP A 158 -4.86 -9.08 5.84
CA TRP A 158 -4.97 -10.38 5.18
C TRP A 158 -5.30 -11.51 6.17
N TRP A 159 -4.55 -11.62 7.27
CA TRP A 159 -4.78 -12.62 8.31
C TRP A 159 -6.14 -12.44 8.99
N TYR A 160 -6.57 -11.21 9.22
CA TYR A 160 -7.89 -10.91 9.74
C TYR A 160 -8.99 -11.41 8.80
N ALA A 161 -8.90 -11.06 7.50
CA ALA A 161 -9.86 -11.50 6.49
C ALA A 161 -9.87 -13.03 6.32
N ALA A 162 -8.69 -13.67 6.30
CA ALA A 162 -8.54 -15.11 6.12
C ALA A 162 -9.05 -15.92 7.33
N SER A 163 -8.78 -15.47 8.55
CA SER A 163 -9.28 -16.13 9.78
C SER A 163 -10.80 -16.02 9.93
N ARG A 164 -11.40 -14.98 9.33
CA ARG A 164 -12.84 -14.74 9.28
C ARG A 164 -13.41 -15.13 7.92
N GLY A 165 -13.18 -16.36 7.45
CA GLY A 165 -13.47 -16.85 6.09
C GLY A 165 -14.84 -16.54 5.44
N ARG A 166 -15.79 -15.93 6.16
CA ARG A 166 -16.97 -15.24 5.63
C ARG A 166 -16.66 -13.94 4.88
N LEU A 167 -15.50 -13.33 5.14
CA LEU A 167 -15.08 -12.06 4.52
C LEU A 167 -14.39 -12.26 3.18
N LEU A 168 -14.01 -13.47 2.78
CA LEU A 168 -13.35 -13.73 1.49
C LEU A 168 -14.34 -14.32 0.49
N HIS A 169 -14.13 -14.06 -0.81
CA HIS A 169 -14.83 -14.77 -1.86
C HIS A 169 -14.50 -16.28 -1.83
N GLU A 170 -15.50 -17.15 -1.98
CA GLU A 170 -15.34 -18.63 -1.93
C GLU A 170 -14.28 -19.16 -2.91
N ALA A 171 -14.12 -18.53 -4.08
CA ALA A 171 -13.10 -18.86 -5.08
C ALA A 171 -11.64 -18.68 -4.56
N VAL A 172 -11.43 -17.86 -3.53
CA VAL A 172 -10.12 -17.58 -2.93
C VAL A 172 -9.78 -18.60 -1.84
N SER A 173 -10.80 -19.22 -1.22
CA SER A 173 -10.63 -20.25 -0.20
C SER A 173 -9.89 -21.49 -0.72
N ALA A 174 -9.95 -21.76 -2.04
CA ALA A 174 -9.23 -22.86 -2.70
C ALA A 174 -7.85 -22.46 -3.27
N ALA A 175 -7.60 -21.16 -3.50
CA ALA A 175 -6.35 -20.63 -4.08
C ALA A 175 -5.44 -19.89 -3.07
N GLY A 176 -5.83 -19.89 -1.78
CA GLY A 176 -5.27 -19.03 -0.72
C GLY A 176 -3.76 -19.16 -0.46
N THR A 177 -3.09 -20.19 -0.97
CA THR A 177 -1.65 -20.40 -0.75
C THR A 177 -0.78 -19.38 -1.49
N GLY A 178 -1.15 -18.96 -2.70
CA GLY A 178 -0.34 -18.05 -3.52
C GLY A 178 -0.36 -16.61 -3.01
N VAL A 179 -1.53 -16.12 -2.61
CA VAL A 179 -1.72 -14.77 -2.05
C VAL A 179 -1.11 -14.66 -0.65
N THR A 180 -1.35 -15.66 0.21
CA THR A 180 -0.72 -15.73 1.55
C THR A 180 0.80 -15.71 1.46
N ARG A 181 1.38 -16.51 0.55
CA ARG A 181 2.84 -16.58 0.38
C ARG A 181 3.43 -15.23 -0.05
N ARG A 182 2.77 -14.50 -0.96
CA ARG A 182 3.20 -13.16 -1.42
C ARG A 182 3.16 -12.13 -0.30
N TYR A 183 2.11 -12.12 0.52
CA TYR A 183 2.03 -11.21 1.68
C TYR A 183 3.08 -11.53 2.74
N MET A 184 3.41 -12.80 2.98
CA MET A 184 4.49 -13.18 3.90
C MET A 184 5.88 -12.73 3.43
N PHE A 185 6.14 -12.71 2.12
CA PHE A 185 7.43 -12.25 1.58
C PHE A 185 7.67 -10.76 1.81
N GLY A 186 6.63 -9.92 1.78
CA GLY A 186 6.75 -8.46 1.93
C GLY A 186 7.51 -8.03 3.20
N PRO A 187 7.00 -8.33 4.40
CA PRO A 187 7.67 -7.95 5.66
C PRO A 187 9.09 -8.48 5.77
N LEU A 188 9.35 -9.72 5.34
CA LEU A 188 10.68 -10.33 5.44
C LEU A 188 11.71 -9.57 4.60
N PHE A 189 11.39 -9.23 3.36
CA PHE A 189 12.33 -8.49 2.50
C PHE A 189 12.43 -7.00 2.89
N TYR A 190 11.36 -6.38 3.40
CA TYR A 190 11.49 -5.03 3.96
C TYR A 190 12.28 -5.00 5.27
N LEU A 191 12.20 -6.06 6.09
CA LEU A 191 13.07 -6.23 7.26
C LEU A 191 14.53 -6.42 6.85
N LEU A 192 14.77 -7.17 5.76
CA LEU A 192 16.11 -7.27 5.17
C LEU A 192 16.60 -5.90 4.69
N ALA A 193 15.77 -5.13 3.98
CA ALA A 193 16.13 -3.77 3.56
C ALA A 193 16.46 -2.88 4.76
N LEU A 194 15.68 -2.95 5.83
CA LEU A 194 15.92 -2.26 7.09
C LEU A 194 17.26 -2.69 7.72
N ALA A 195 17.53 -3.99 7.81
CA ALA A 195 18.81 -4.47 8.35
C ALA A 195 20.00 -3.99 7.50
N VAL A 196 19.88 -4.06 6.18
CA VAL A 196 20.90 -3.58 5.23
C VAL A 196 21.09 -2.08 5.33
N SER A 197 20.06 -1.30 5.68
CA SER A 197 20.16 0.17 5.77
C SER A 197 21.21 0.64 6.78
N PHE A 198 21.48 -0.15 7.83
CA PHE A 198 22.52 0.14 8.82
C PHE A 198 23.94 -0.12 8.31
N VAL A 199 24.10 -0.80 7.18
CA VAL A 199 25.41 -1.16 6.60
C VAL A 199 25.63 -0.47 5.25
N SER A 200 24.60 -0.38 4.42
CA SER A 200 24.66 0.17 3.07
C SER A 200 23.34 0.83 2.69
N VAL A 201 23.34 2.17 2.62
CA VAL A 201 22.19 2.96 2.14
C VAL A 201 21.81 2.55 0.71
N PRO A 202 22.75 2.49 -0.27
CA PRO A 202 22.39 2.05 -1.62
C PRO A 202 21.83 0.62 -1.66
N GLY A 203 22.39 -0.29 -0.86
CA GLY A 203 21.92 -1.68 -0.77
C GLY A 203 20.47 -1.76 -0.30
N ALA A 204 20.10 -1.01 0.74
CA ALA A 204 18.73 -0.97 1.24
C ALA A 204 17.76 -0.40 0.20
N LEU A 205 18.13 0.69 -0.46
CA LEU A 205 17.31 1.33 -1.49
C LEU A 205 17.14 0.44 -2.74
N LEU A 206 18.18 -0.32 -3.11
CA LEU A 206 18.09 -1.32 -4.19
C LEU A 206 17.13 -2.46 -3.83
N ILE A 207 17.13 -2.93 -2.58
CA ILE A 207 16.16 -3.94 -2.14
C ILE A 207 14.74 -3.36 -2.21
N CYS A 208 14.53 -2.13 -1.73
CA CYS A 208 13.23 -1.47 -1.84
C CYS A 208 12.77 -1.31 -3.31
N ALA A 209 13.67 -0.89 -4.20
CA ALA A 209 13.36 -0.76 -5.63
C ALA A 209 13.06 -2.12 -6.27
N ALA A 210 13.83 -3.16 -5.96
CA ALA A 210 13.60 -4.52 -6.44
C ALA A 210 12.26 -5.07 -5.94
N LEU A 211 11.90 -4.81 -4.68
CA LEU A 211 10.59 -5.17 -4.14
C LEU A 211 9.47 -4.42 -4.84
N ALA A 212 9.65 -3.13 -5.11
CA ALA A 212 8.68 -2.36 -5.87
C ALA A 212 8.42 -3.04 -7.24
N VAL A 213 9.48 -3.38 -7.98
CA VAL A 213 9.35 -4.08 -9.27
C VAL A 213 8.70 -5.46 -9.12
N PHE A 214 9.10 -6.25 -8.12
CA PHE A 214 8.53 -7.57 -7.84
C PHE A 214 7.02 -7.48 -7.56
N PHE A 215 6.61 -6.50 -6.75
CA PHE A 215 5.20 -6.27 -6.41
C PHE A 215 4.41 -5.57 -7.51
N ALA A 216 5.06 -4.88 -8.46
CA ALA A 216 4.40 -4.35 -9.66
C ALA A 216 3.97 -5.48 -10.61
N TRP A 217 4.63 -6.64 -10.57
CA TRP A 217 4.27 -7.76 -11.45
C TRP A 217 2.89 -8.32 -11.06
N PRO A 218 1.89 -8.28 -11.97
CA PRO A 218 0.51 -8.65 -11.66
C PRO A 218 0.42 -10.13 -11.29
N TYR A 219 -0.14 -10.42 -10.12
CA TYR A 219 -0.54 -11.77 -9.76
C TYR A 219 -1.93 -12.03 -10.32
N ARG A 220 -2.01 -12.86 -11.37
CA ARG A 220 -3.27 -13.43 -11.85
C ARG A 220 -3.50 -14.75 -11.13
N PRO A 221 -4.47 -14.88 -10.21
CA PRO A 221 -4.84 -16.19 -9.71
C PRO A 221 -5.32 -17.05 -10.89
N ALA A 222 -4.92 -18.33 -10.91
CA ALA A 222 -5.16 -19.25 -12.03
C ALA A 222 -6.65 -19.41 -12.42
N ALA A 223 -7.58 -19.04 -11.54
CA ALA A 223 -9.02 -19.06 -11.78
C ALA A 223 -9.52 -18.06 -12.85
N ALA A 224 -8.70 -17.10 -13.28
CA ALA A 224 -9.06 -16.16 -14.36
C ALA A 224 -8.74 -16.69 -15.78
N GLN A 225 -8.36 -17.97 -15.91
CA GLN A 225 -7.99 -18.60 -17.19
C GLN A 225 -9.00 -19.64 -17.69
N SER A 226 -10.16 -19.77 -17.05
CA SER A 226 -11.25 -20.68 -17.46
C SER A 226 -12.48 -19.92 -17.93
#